data_AF-A0A497LWC4-F1
#
_entry.id   AF-A0A497LWC4-F1
#
_cell.length_a   1.000
_cell.length_b   1.000
_cell.length_c   1.000
_cell.angle_alpha   90.00
_cell.angle_beta   90.00
_cell.angle_gamma   90.00
#
_symmetry.space_group_name_H-M   'P 1'
#
loop_
_entity.id
_entity.type
_entity.pdbx_description
1 polymer ?
#
loop_
_entity_poly.entity_id
_entity_poly.type
_entity_poly.pdbx_seq_one_letter_code
_entity_poly.pdbx_strand_id
1 'polypeptide(L)' 'ANFILINIRDSGFTAAELKERLLKYGILIRDCSSFRGLDEYYIRVAVRTRRENEKFINSLRDILNS' A
#
# COMPACT_ATOMS: atom_id res chain seq x y z
N ALA A 1 -3.49 -13.97 -11.08
CA ALA A 1 -3.30 -12.54 -10.76
C ALA A 1 -2.27 -12.45 -9.64
N ASN A 2 -1.16 -11.73 -9.85
CA ASN A 2 -0.07 -11.70 -8.87
C ASN A 2 -0.21 -10.44 -8.01
N PHE A 3 -0.59 -10.63 -6.75
CA PHE A 3 -0.66 -9.56 -5.76
C PHE A 3 -0.20 -10.06 -4.40
N ILE A 4 0.21 -9.13 -3.56
CA ILE A 4 0.53 -9.37 -2.16
C ILE A 4 -0.52 -8.63 -1.34
N LEU A 5 -1.19 -9.36 -0.43
CA LEU A 5 -2.05 -8.77 0.60
C LEU A 5 -1.17 -8.43 1.80
N ILE A 6 -1.27 -7.21 2.31
CA ILE A 6 -0.41 -6.68 3.37
C ILE A 6 -1.31 -6.11 4.45
N ASN A 7 -1.05 -6.53 5.69
CA ASN A 7 -1.58 -5.88 6.89
C ASN A 7 -0.63 -4.74 7.27
N ILE A 8 -1.15 -3.53 7.38
CA ILE A 8 -0.39 -2.30 7.65
C ILE A 8 -0.73 -1.69 9.02
N ARG A 9 -1.33 -2.45 9.95
CA ARG A 9 -1.75 -1.93 11.26
C ARG A 9 -0.63 -1.22 12.01
N ASP A 10 0.58 -1.77 11.95
CA ASP A 10 1.75 -1.25 12.66
C ASP A 10 2.42 -0.07 11.93
N SER A 11 1.89 0.35 10.78
CA SER A 11 2.42 1.49 10.02
C SER A 11 2.00 2.86 10.56
N GLY A 12 1.00 2.91 11.45
CA GLY A 12 0.39 4.16 11.89
C GLY A 12 -0.58 4.78 10.87
N PHE A 13 -0.83 4.12 9.73
CA PHE A 13 -1.75 4.57 8.69
C PHE A 13 -2.87 3.55 8.44
N THR A 14 -4.05 4.06 8.12
CA THR A 14 -5.11 3.30 7.47
C THR A 14 -4.80 3.10 5.98
N ALA A 15 -5.47 2.13 5.36
CA ALA A 15 -5.38 1.81 3.94
C ALA A 15 -5.77 3.01 3.07
N ALA A 16 -6.76 3.80 3.51
CA ALA A 16 -7.17 5.02 2.84
C ALA A 16 -6.08 6.10 2.86
N GLU A 17 -5.51 6.37 4.04
CA GLU A 17 -4.43 7.36 4.19
C GLU A 17 -3.17 6.97 3.43
N LEU A 18 -2.75 5.72 3.53
CA LEU A 18 -1.57 5.23 2.82
C LEU A 18 -1.76 5.28 1.30
N LYS A 19 -2.98 4.98 0.83
CA LYS A 19 -3.33 5.10 -0.59
C LYS A 19 -3.23 6.55 -1.07
N GLU A 20 -3.76 7.51 -0.33
CA GLU A 20 -3.68 8.93 -0.69
C GLU A 20 -2.22 9.43 -0.73
N ARG A 21 -1.40 9.00 0.23
CA ARG A 21 0.03 9.36 0.26
C ARG A 21 0.77 8.77 -0.93
N LEU A 22 0.60 7.48 -1.22
CA LEU A 22 1.23 6.81 -2.36
C LEU A 22 0.76 7.35 -3.71
N LEU A 23 -0.49 7.84 -3.80
CA LEU A 23 -1.00 8.47 -5.01
C LEU A 23 -0.18 9.71 -5.40
N LYS A 24 0.35 10.46 -4.43
CA LYS A 24 1.26 11.60 -4.66
C LYS A 24 2.59 11.18 -5.31
N TYR A 25 3.00 9.93 -5.13
CA TYR A 25 4.17 9.33 -5.80
C TYR A 25 3.81 8.68 -7.15
N GLY A 26 2.56 8.79 -7.59
CA GLY A 26 2.04 8.13 -8.79
C GLY A 26 1.92 6.62 -8.63
N ILE A 27 1.65 6.15 -7.41
CA ILE A 27 1.50 4.72 -7.10
C ILE A 27 0.08 4.46 -6.61
N LEU A 28 -0.63 3.59 -7.31
CA LEU A 28 -1.98 3.18 -6.93
C LEU A 28 -1.95 1.83 -6.23
N ILE A 29 -2.40 1.80 -4.98
CA ILE A 29 -2.69 0.57 -4.23
C ILE A 29 -4.20 0.36 -4.13
N ARG A 30 -4.62 -0.86 -3.80
CA ARG A 30 -6.03 -1.15 -3.54
C ARG A 30 -6.27 -1.28 -2.04
N ASP A 31 -7.15 -0.41 -1.55
CA ASP A 31 -7.78 -0.51 -0.24
C ASP A 31 -8.72 -1.73 -0.20
N CYS A 32 -8.54 -2.57 0.81
CA CYS A 32 -9.29 -3.79 1.04
C CYS A 32 -10.24 -3.73 2.25
N SER A 33 -10.47 -2.54 2.82
CA SER A 33 -11.40 -2.30 3.94
C SER A 33 -12.84 -2.77 3.70
N SER A 34 -13.28 -2.76 2.45
CA SER A 34 -14.65 -3.18 2.05
C SER A 34 -14.85 -4.68 1.88
N PHE A 35 -13.80 -5.49 2.05
CA PHE A 35 -13.88 -6.95 1.89
C PHE A 35 -14.28 -7.60 3.22
N ARG A 36 -15.22 -8.56 3.18
CA ARG A 36 -15.65 -9.28 4.38
C ARG A 36 -14.46 -9.97 5.05
N GLY A 37 -14.26 -9.68 6.33
CA GLY A 37 -13.18 -10.25 7.16
C GLY A 37 -11.85 -9.48 7.09
N LEU A 38 -11.78 -8.41 6.28
CA LEU A 38 -10.70 -7.44 6.31
C LEU A 38 -11.20 -6.13 6.93
N ASP A 39 -10.26 -5.34 7.43
CA ASP A 39 -10.52 -4.02 7.98
C ASP A 39 -9.70 -2.95 7.26
N GLU A 40 -9.77 -1.72 7.76
CA GLU A 40 -9.08 -0.55 7.24
C GLU A 40 -7.55 -0.63 7.24
N TYR A 41 -6.94 -1.71 7.75
CA TYR A 41 -5.49 -1.90 7.76
C TYR A 41 -5.02 -2.91 6.72
N TYR A 42 -5.87 -3.28 5.76
CA TYR A 42 -5.48 -4.19 4.67
C TYR A 42 -5.41 -3.48 3.33
N ILE A 43 -4.29 -3.71 2.64
CA ILE A 43 -4.07 -3.29 1.27
C ILE A 43 -3.63 -4.46 0.41
N ARG A 44 -3.88 -4.38 -0.89
CA ARG A 44 -3.20 -5.25 -1.86
C ARG A 44 -2.40 -4.45 -2.87
N VAL A 45 -1.23 -4.98 -3.19
CA VAL A 45 -0.28 -4.40 -4.15
C VAL A 45 -0.01 -5.42 -5.23
N ALA A 46 -0.09 -5.01 -6.49
CA ALA A 46 0.22 -5.88 -7.61
C ALA A 46 1.74 -6.12 -7.69
N VAL A 47 2.15 -7.35 -8.00
CA VAL A 47 3.56 -7.64 -8.32
C VAL A 47 3.85 -7.11 -9.72
N ARG A 48 4.78 -6.17 -9.83
CA ARG A 48 5.11 -5.46 -11.07
C ARG A 48 6.58 -5.68 -11.47
N THR A 49 7.10 -4.91 -12.42
CA THR A 49 8.51 -4.96 -12.77
C THR A 49 9.39 -4.62 -11.56
N ARG A 50 10.66 -5.06 -11.57
CA ARG A 50 11.61 -4.76 -10.50
C ARG A 50 11.69 -3.26 -10.21
N ARG A 51 11.76 -2.42 -11.26
CA ARG A 51 11.82 -0.97 -11.16
C ARG A 51 10.56 -0.37 -10.50
N GLU A 52 9.37 -0.86 -10.86
CA GLU A 52 8.12 -0.40 -10.23
C GLU A 52 8.04 -0.83 -8.76
N ASN A 53 8.47 -2.05 -8.45
CA ASN A 53 8.53 -2.53 -7.07
C ASN A 53 9.55 -1.74 -6.24
N GLU A 54 10.72 -1.40 -6.80
CA GLU A 54 11.71 -0.54 -6.15
C GLU A 54 11.16 0.86 -5.88
N LYS A 55 10.47 1.45 -6.86
CA LYS A 55 9.79 2.75 -6.68
C LYS A 55 8.79 2.68 -5.53
N PHE A 56 7.97 1.64 -5.47
CA PHE A 56 7.01 1.41 -4.38
C PHE A 56 7.68 1.31 -3.00
N ILE A 57 8.73 0.49 -2.88
CA ILE A 57 9.46 0.32 -1.61
C ILE A 57 10.12 1.64 -1.17
N ASN A 58 10.71 2.40 -2.09
CA ASN A 58 11.31 3.69 -1.75
C ASN A 58 10.26 4.70 -1.30
N SER A 59 9.14 4.83 -2.02
CA SER A 59 8.03 5.71 -1.61
C SER A 59 7.44 5.31 -0.25
N LEU A 60 7.35 4.01 0.05
CA LEU A 60 6.93 3.57 1.38
C LEU A 60 7.92 4.00 2.47
N ARG A 61 9.23 3.86 2.24
CA ARG A 61 10.24 4.32 3.20
C ARG A 61 10.14 5.82 3.46
N ASP A 62 9.93 6.61 2.43
CA ASP A 62 9.78 8.06 2.58
C ASP A 62 8.54 8.41 3.43
N ILE A 63 7.42 7.71 3.20
CA ILE A 63 6.16 7.91 3.94
C ILE A 63 6.26 7.46 5.41
N LEU A 64 6.98 6.37 5.69
CA LEU A 64 7.05 5.79 7.04
C LEU A 64 8.11 6.43 7.93
N ASN A 65 9.15 7.05 7.35
CA ASN A 65 10.22 7.72 8.08
C ASN A 65 10.01 9.25 8.23
N SER A 66 8.84 9.76 7.83
CA SER A 66 8.46 11.17 7.97
C SER A 66 7.53 11.40 9.16
#